data_AF-A0A448X1S1-F1
#
_entry.id   AF-A0A448X1S1-F1
#
_cell.length_a   1.000
_cell.length_b   1.000
_cell.length_c   1.000
_cell.angle_alpha   90.00
_cell.angle_beta   90.00
_cell.angle_gamma   90.00
#
_symmetry.space_group_name_H-M   'P 1'
#
loop_
_entity.id
_entity.type
_entity.pdbx_description
1 polymer ?
#
loop_
_entity_poly.entity_id
_entity_poly.type
_entity_poly.pdbx_seq_one_letter_code
_entity_poly.pdbx_strand_id
1 'polypeptide(L)'
;MIITPPYLEQITKVIELHEQMHQRCGVVIVGPSGCGKSTLLRLLRGGLTRLGQGPTVVFAFNPKSMPRTHLLGRVDVDTREWTDGVLTHAARSLARLGPGKWE
;
A
#
# COMPACT_ATOMS: atom_id res chain seq x y z
N MET A 1 21.52 -30.74 9.00
CA MET A 1 20.87 -29.81 8.06
C MET A 1 19.61 -29.30 8.73
N ILE A 2 19.66 -28.13 9.39
CA ILE A 2 18.49 -27.55 10.06
C ILE A 2 17.63 -26.97 8.94
N ILE A 3 16.51 -27.61 8.63
CA ILE A 3 15.51 -27.07 7.72
C ILE A 3 14.89 -25.89 8.47
N THR A 4 15.31 -24.67 8.18
CA THR A 4 14.56 -23.48 8.61
C THR A 4 13.18 -23.60 8.01
N PRO A 5 12.13 -23.70 8.82
CA PRO A 5 10.81 -23.83 8.27
C PRO A 5 10.45 -22.54 7.52
N PRO A 6 9.69 -22.64 6.41
CA PRO A 6 9.49 -21.54 5.45
C PRO A 6 8.84 -20.29 6.06
N TYR A 7 8.24 -20.41 7.26
CA TYR A 7 7.66 -19.28 7.98
C TYR A 7 8.71 -18.31 8.54
N LEU A 8 9.91 -18.77 8.89
CA LEU A 8 10.95 -17.87 9.44
C LEU A 8 11.42 -16.87 8.38
N GLU A 9 11.60 -17.32 7.15
CA GLU A 9 11.98 -16.43 6.03
C GLU A 9 10.91 -15.38 5.74
N GLN A 10 9.63 -15.76 5.82
CA GLN A 10 8.52 -14.81 5.64
C GLN A 10 8.50 -13.75 6.73
N ILE A 11 8.72 -14.13 8.00
CA ILE A 11 8.77 -13.18 9.12
C ILE A 11 9.91 -12.18 8.91
N THR A 12 11.11 -12.64 8.57
CA THR A 12 12.25 -11.76 8.28
C THR A 12 11.92 -10.77 7.18
N LYS A 13 11.24 -11.21 6.11
CA LYS A 13 10.83 -10.33 5.02
C LYS A 13 9.74 -9.33 5.40
N VAL A 14 8.87 -9.66 6.36
CA VAL A 14 7.88 -8.70 6.89
C VAL A 14 8.60 -7.60 7.67
N ILE A 15 9.59 -7.97 8.49
CA ILE A 15 10.38 -7.02 9.28
C ILE A 15 11.20 -6.11 8.34
N GLU A 16 11.88 -6.68 7.35
CA GLU A 16 12.63 -5.91 6.35
C GLU A 16 11.73 -4.92 5.61
N LEU A 17 10.53 -5.35 5.19
CA LEU A 17 9.55 -4.49 4.54
C LEU A 17 9.11 -3.34 5.47
N HIS A 18 8.84 -3.63 6.74
CA HIS A 18 8.45 -2.63 7.73
C HIS A 18 9.55 -1.56 7.91
N GLU A 19 10.81 -1.97 8.05
CA GLU A 19 11.94 -1.04 8.18
C GLU A 19 12.10 -0.17 6.93
N GLN A 20 12.00 -0.75 5.73
CA GLN A 20 12.07 0.00 4.48
C GLN A 20 10.93 1.03 4.35
N MET A 21 9.71 0.66 4.75
CA MET A 21 8.57 1.57 4.75
C MET A 21 8.72 2.70 5.77
N HIS A 22 9.47 2.50 6.84
CA HIS A 22 9.76 3.54 7.83
C HIS A 22 10.79 4.57 7.31
N GLN A 23 11.70 4.15 6.42
CA GLN A 23 12.77 4.99 5.89
C GLN A 23 12.41 5.69 4.57
N ARG A 24 11.42 5.18 3.82
CA ARG A 24 11.12 5.62 2.46
C ARG A 24 9.62 5.74 2.21
N CYS A 25 9.21 6.76 1.47
CA CYS A 25 7.82 6.95 1.05
C CYS A 25 7.34 5.91 0.02
N GLY A 26 8.26 5.19 -0.65
CA GLY A 26 7.95 4.20 -1.67
C GLY A 26 8.85 2.97 -1.56
N VAL A 27 8.23 1.79 -1.55
CA VAL A 27 8.91 0.48 -1.51
C VAL A 27 8.34 -0.41 -2.60
N VAL A 28 9.20 -1.15 -3.29
CA VAL A 28 8.81 -2.08 -4.36
C VAL A 28 9.17 -3.50 -3.95
N ILE A 29 8.20 -4.41 -4.01
CA ILE A 29 8.39 -5.83 -3.71
C ILE A 29 8.46 -6.59 -5.05
N VAL A 30 9.62 -7.19 -5.33
CA VAL A 30 9.88 -7.91 -6.59
C VAL A 30 10.11 -9.39 -6.30
N GLY A 31 9.60 -10.27 -7.18
CA GLY A 31 9.81 -11.71 -7.08
C GLY A 31 8.87 -12.49 -8.01
N PRO A 32 9.15 -13.79 -8.25
CA PRO A 32 8.36 -14.63 -9.15
C PRO A 32 6.90 -14.79 -8.67
N SER A 33 5.99 -15.14 -9.58
CA SER A 33 4.60 -15.41 -9.19
C SER A 33 4.53 -16.51 -8.13
N GLY A 34 3.58 -16.43 -7.20
CA GLY A 34 3.42 -17.43 -6.13
C GLY A 34 4.38 -17.30 -4.94
N CYS A 35 5.41 -16.44 -4.96
CA CYS A 35 6.35 -16.31 -3.83
C CYS A 35 5.81 -15.57 -2.58
N GLY A 36 4.50 -15.33 -2.48
CA GLY A 36 3.88 -14.76 -1.28
C GLY A 36 3.92 -13.23 -1.15
N LYS A 37 4.25 -12.46 -2.19
CA LYS A 37 4.28 -10.97 -2.14
C LYS A 37 3.00 -10.34 -1.56
N SER A 38 1.84 -10.78 -2.05
CA SER A 38 0.55 -10.29 -1.53
C SER A 38 0.29 -10.75 -0.10
N THR A 39 0.77 -11.94 0.27
CA THR A 39 0.70 -12.46 1.64
C THR A 39 1.56 -11.61 2.57
N LEU A 40 2.76 -11.21 2.14
CA LEU A 40 3.67 -10.34 2.88
C LEU A 40 3.01 -9.01 3.27
N LEU A 41 2.36 -8.35 2.31
CA LEU A 41 1.62 -7.10 2.53
C LEU A 41 0.46 -7.29 3.53
N ARG A 42 -0.28 -8.39 3.44
CA ARG A 42 -1.38 -8.70 4.37
C ARG A 42 -0.88 -9.00 5.78
N LEU A 43 0.24 -9.72 5.90
CA LEU A 43 0.88 -10.03 7.19
C LEU A 43 1.36 -8.75 7.88
N LEU A 44 2.05 -7.87 7.14
CA LEU A 44 2.48 -6.59 7.68
C LEU A 44 1.29 -5.75 8.16
N ARG A 45 0.26 -5.58 7.32
CA ARG A 45 -0.97 -4.87 7.70
C ARG A 45 -1.60 -5.44 8.98
N GLY A 46 -1.72 -6.77 9.06
CA GLY A 46 -2.27 -7.45 10.23
C GLY A 46 -1.43 -7.24 11.48
N GLY A 47 -0.09 -7.28 11.35
CA GLY A 47 0.85 -6.99 12.42
C GLY A 47 0.72 -5.56 12.95
N LEU A 48 0.74 -4.57 12.06
CA LEU A 48 0.58 -3.15 12.41
C LEU A 48 -0.74 -2.86 13.13
N THR A 49 -1.82 -3.48 12.64
CA THR A 49 -3.15 -3.34 13.27
C THR A 49 -3.16 -3.92 14.68
N ARG A 50 -2.53 -5.08 14.90
CA ARG A 50 -2.43 -5.73 16.22
C ARG A 50 -1.52 -4.97 17.19
N LEU A 51 -0.50 -4.30 16.69
CA LEU A 51 0.42 -3.48 17.48
C LEU A 51 -0.18 -2.13 17.91
N GLY A 52 -1.42 -1.82 17.51
CA GLY A 52 -2.07 -0.57 17.89
C GLY A 52 -1.44 0.67 17.24
N GLN A 53 -0.68 0.52 16.15
CA GLN A 53 -0.06 1.63 15.42
C GLN A 53 -1.07 2.40 14.53
N GLY A 54 -2.36 2.31 14.85
CA GLY A 54 -3.47 2.86 14.10
C GLY A 54 -3.92 2.00 12.89
N PRO A 55 -5.12 2.30 12.33
CA PRO A 55 -5.68 1.69 11.14
C PRO A 55 -4.75 1.86 9.95
N THR A 56 -4.19 0.73 9.52
CA THR A 56 -3.46 0.65 8.26
C THR A 56 -4.45 0.61 7.10
N VAL A 57 -4.68 1.77 6.47
CA VAL A 57 -5.51 1.91 5.27
C VAL A 57 -4.72 1.44 4.05
N VAL A 58 -5.27 0.49 3.30
CA VAL A 58 -4.61 -0.06 2.11
C VAL A 58 -5.50 0.15 0.89
N PHE A 59 -4.97 0.83 -0.11
CA PHE A 59 -5.58 0.98 -1.43
C PHE A 59 -4.86 0.05 -2.41
N ALA A 60 -5.60 -0.83 -3.06
CA ALA A 60 -5.08 -1.75 -4.06
C ALA A 60 -5.71 -1.45 -5.42
N PHE A 61 -4.89 -1.18 -6.43
CA PHE A 61 -5.33 -0.95 -7.80
C PHE A 61 -4.30 -1.45 -8.80
N ASN A 62 -4.75 -1.84 -9.99
CA ASN A 62 -3.87 -2.22 -11.09
C ASN A 62 -3.70 -1.01 -12.04
N PRO A 63 -2.54 -0.34 -12.05
CA PRO A 63 -2.35 0.85 -12.87
C PRO A 63 -2.37 0.53 -14.38
N LYS A 64 -2.09 -0.72 -14.78
CA LYS A 64 -2.10 -1.13 -16.19
C LYS A 64 -3.49 -1.47 -16.72
N SER A 65 -4.49 -1.63 -15.86
CA SER A 65 -5.86 -1.92 -16.30
C SER A 65 -6.68 -0.66 -16.60
N MET A 66 -6.10 0.53 -16.51
CA MET A 66 -6.83 1.79 -16.72
C MET A 66 -5.97 2.85 -17.42
N PRO A 67 -6.60 3.81 -18.14
CA PRO A 67 -5.92 4.97 -18.70
C PRO A 67 -5.33 5.88 -17.60
N ARG A 68 -4.26 6.60 -17.94
CA ARG A 68 -3.59 7.54 -17.03
C ARG A 68 -4.53 8.62 -16.49
N THR A 69 -5.47 9.08 -17.31
CA THR A 69 -6.50 10.08 -16.93
C THR A 69 -7.44 9.56 -15.83
N HIS A 70 -7.75 8.26 -15.83
CA HIS A 70 -8.57 7.65 -14.77
C HIS A 70 -7.75 7.32 -13.52
N LEU A 71 -6.46 7.04 -13.67
CA LEU A 71 -5.56 6.77 -12.53
C LEU A 71 -5.19 8.04 -11.76
N LEU A 72 -4.78 9.09 -12.48
CA LEU A 72 -4.22 10.31 -11.90
C LEU A 72 -5.26 11.43 -11.77
N GLY A 73 -6.32 11.40 -12.57
CA GLY A 73 -7.29 12.47 -12.70
C GLY A 73 -7.10 13.26 -13.99
N ARG A 74 -8.06 14.15 -14.26
CA ARG A 74 -8.07 15.00 -15.46
C ARG A 74 -8.65 16.37 -15.15
N VAL A 75 -8.20 17.37 -15.92
CA VAL A 75 -8.83 18.69 -15.98
C VAL A 75 -9.69 18.71 -17.24
N ASP A 76 -10.94 19.14 -17.10
CA ASP A 76 -11.79 19.46 -18.24
C ASP A 76 -11.30 20.78 -18.88
N VAL A 77 -11.06 20.79 -20.19
CA VAL A 77 -10.43 21.93 -20.87
C VAL A 77 -11.40 23.11 -20.98
N ASP A 78 -12.70 22.83 -21.08
CA ASP A 78 -13.72 23.84 -21.29
C ASP A 78 -14.20 24.42 -19.95
N THR A 79 -14.48 23.56 -18.96
CA THR A 79 -14.97 24.01 -17.65
C THR A 79 -13.84 24.36 -16.67
N ARG A 80 -12.61 23.92 -16.96
CA ARG A 80 -11.44 23.99 -16.05
C ARG A 80 -11.64 23.26 -14.73
N GLU A 81 -12.63 22.38 -14.65
CA GLU A 81 -12.91 21.61 -13.46
C GLU A 81 -11.98 20.41 -13.34
N TRP A 82 -11.57 20.12 -12.11
CA TRP A 82 -10.75 18.96 -11.79
C TRP A 82 -11.62 17.75 -11.45
N THR A 83 -11.37 16.62 -12.10
CA THR A 83 -11.94 15.32 -11.74
C THR A 83 -10.84 14.43 -11.17
N ASP A 84 -11.00 13.97 -9.92
CA ASP A 84 -10.07 13.04 -9.29
C ASP A 84 -10.04 11.69 -10.03
N GLY A 85 -8.85 11.12 -10.14
CA GLY A 85 -8.63 9.73 -10.53
C GLY A 85 -8.49 8.83 -9.30
N VAL A 86 -8.27 7.53 -9.51
CA VAL A 86 -8.20 6.54 -8.43
C VAL A 86 -7.13 6.88 -7.38
N LEU A 87 -5.94 7.29 -7.82
CA LEU A 87 -4.82 7.62 -6.92
C LEU A 87 -5.08 8.93 -6.17
N THR A 88 -5.52 9.97 -6.88
CA THR A 88 -5.77 11.29 -6.29
C THR A 88 -6.98 11.28 -5.36
N HIS A 89 -8.02 10.51 -5.69
CA HIS A 89 -9.13 10.24 -4.79
C HIS A 89 -8.67 9.54 -3.50
N ALA A 90 -7.88 8.46 -3.60
CA ALA A 90 -7.37 7.74 -2.44
C ALA A 90 -6.54 8.66 -1.51
N ALA A 91 -5.66 9.47 -2.09
CA ALA A 91 -4.84 10.42 -1.34
C ALA A 91 -5.71 11.49 -0.62
N ARG A 92 -6.69 12.07 -1.31
CA ARG A 92 -7.61 13.06 -0.69
C ARG A 92 -8.46 12.44 0.40
N SER A 93 -8.95 11.22 0.20
CA SER A 93 -9.73 10.49 1.20
C SER A 93 -8.92 10.27 2.48
N LEU A 94 -7.64 9.93 2.37
CA LEU A 94 -6.75 9.81 3.53
C LEU A 94 -6.49 11.16 4.21
N ALA A 95 -6.23 12.22 3.43
CA ALA A 95 -5.99 13.56 3.97
C ALA A 95 -7.18 14.12 4.77
N ARG A 96 -8.41 13.77 4.36
CA ARG A 96 -9.66 14.18 5.05
C ARG A 96 -9.86 13.50 6.39
N LEU A 97 -9.24 12.35 6.63
CA LEU A 97 -9.36 11.66 7.91
C LEU A 97 -8.66 12.42 9.05
N GLY A 98 -7.71 13.31 8.75
CA GLY A 98 -7.02 14.16 9.73
C GLY A 98 -6.11 13.37 10.70
N PRO A 99 -5.09 14.03 11.31
CA PRO A 99 -4.29 13.40 12.33
C PRO A 99 -5.15 13.19 13.59
N GLY A 100 -5.34 11.92 14.00
CA GLY A 100 -6.03 11.56 15.26
C GLY A 100 -7.45 11.00 15.15
N LYS A 101 -8.05 10.83 13.96
CA LYS A 101 -9.33 10.09 13.81
C LYS A 101 -9.14 8.62 13.42
N TRP A 102 -8.02 8.05 13.88
CA TRP A 102 -7.61 6.70 13.57
C TRP A 102 -7.94 5.74 14.73
N GLU A 103 -8.71 6.18 15.73
CA GLU A 103 -9.26 5.31 16.78
C GLU A 103 -10.48 4.52 16.31
#